data_AF-A0A958TJW1-F1
#
_entry.id   AF-A0A958TJW1-F1
#
_cell.length_a   1.000
_cell.length_b   1.000
_cell.length_c   1.000
_cell.angle_alpha   90.00
_cell.angle_beta   90.00
_cell.angle_gamma   90.00
#
_symmetry.space_group_name_H-M   'P 1'
#
loop_
_entity.id
_entity.type
_entity.pdbx_description
1 polymer ?
#
loop_
_entity_poly.entity_id
_entity_poly.type
_entity_poly.pdbx_seq_one_letter_code
_entity_poly.pdbx_strand_id
1 'polypeptide(L)'
;SQFTGEVYFDRIKKTIIHKEEFSGSIFLIHKKEISWTLTRDTLKIGIYLCYKATTIRTIENSEGTHKLKVTAWYAPEISLPYGPDGYGGLPGLILQLENNGTLTILKRIEFLDAETIKISPPTKGEPITEEEFNAIVSKRFENRKNNKN
;
A
#
# COMPACT_ATOMS: atom_id res chain seq x y z
N SER A 1 -0.55 15.71 -2.55
CA SER A 1 -1.01 14.31 -2.65
C SER A 1 -1.10 13.95 -4.13
N GLN A 2 0.01 13.53 -4.73
CA GLN A 2 0.07 13.05 -6.11
C GLN A 2 0.91 11.78 -6.10
N PHE A 3 0.35 10.71 -5.56
CA PHE A 3 0.82 9.37 -5.89
C PHE A 3 0.11 8.99 -7.19
N THR A 4 0.57 9.54 -8.32
CA THR A 4 0.10 9.16 -9.66
C THR A 4 0.95 7.98 -10.12
N GLY A 5 0.47 6.76 -9.88
CA GLY A 5 1.18 5.55 -10.27
C GLY A 5 0.24 4.35 -10.35
N GLU A 6 0.67 3.32 -11.09
CA GLU A 6 -0.06 2.06 -11.23
C GLU A 6 0.48 1.06 -10.20
N VAL A 7 -0.38 0.53 -9.32
CA VAL A 7 0.00 -0.50 -8.36
C VAL A 7 -0.44 -1.86 -8.88
N TYR A 8 0.52 -2.77 -9.06
CA TYR A 8 0.30 -4.14 -9.47
C TYR A 8 0.52 -5.07 -8.28
N PHE A 9 -0.44 -5.97 -8.05
CA PHE A 9 -0.38 -6.98 -7.01
C PHE A 9 -0.33 -8.36 -7.65
N ASP A 10 0.79 -9.06 -7.53
CA ASP A 10 0.90 -10.46 -7.94
C ASP A 10 0.54 -11.36 -6.75
N ARG A 11 -0.63 -12.03 -6.83
CA ARG A 11 -1.10 -12.94 -5.78
C ARG A 11 -0.24 -14.19 -5.64
N ILE A 12 0.38 -14.67 -6.72
CA ILE A 12 1.18 -15.91 -6.74
C ILE A 12 2.54 -15.63 -6.10
N LYS A 13 3.17 -14.51 -6.47
CA LYS A 13 4.48 -14.11 -5.96
C LYS A 13 4.42 -13.25 -4.69
N LYS A 14 3.22 -12.89 -4.25
CA LYS A 14 2.93 -11.96 -3.13
C LYS A 14 3.68 -10.63 -3.26
N THR A 15 3.93 -10.19 -4.47
CA THR A 15 4.76 -9.01 -4.74
C THR A 15 3.87 -7.83 -5.09
N ILE A 16 4.13 -6.69 -4.45
CA ILE A 16 3.46 -5.43 -4.75
C ILE A 16 4.46 -4.55 -5.51
N ILE A 17 4.13 -4.22 -6.76
CA ILE A 17 4.95 -3.40 -7.64
C ILE A 17 4.22 -2.08 -7.84
N HIS A 18 4.76 -1.00 -7.30
CA HIS A 18 4.30 0.35 -7.60
C HIS A 18 5.14 0.90 -8.75
N LYS A 19 4.50 1.12 -9.90
CA LYS A 19 5.13 1.74 -11.05
C LYS A 19 4.97 3.25 -10.95
N GLU A 20 6.10 3.93 -10.80
CA GLU A 20 6.16 5.38 -10.66
C GLU A 20 7.12 5.96 -11.72
N GLU A 21 6.71 7.06 -12.34
CA GLU A 21 7.58 7.80 -13.25
C GLU A 21 8.15 9.01 -12.51
N PHE A 22 9.48 9.04 -12.36
CA PHE A 22 10.16 10.12 -11.67
C PHE A 22 11.35 10.63 -12.49
N SER A 23 11.33 11.91 -12.83
CA SER A 23 12.42 12.59 -13.56
C SER A 23 12.77 11.95 -14.91
N GLY A 24 11.78 11.41 -15.63
CA GLY A 24 11.94 10.75 -16.93
C GLY A 24 12.40 9.29 -16.87
N SER A 25 12.56 8.73 -15.68
CA SER A 25 12.85 7.31 -15.45
C SER A 25 11.62 6.61 -14.85
N ILE A 26 11.34 5.39 -15.29
CA ILE A 26 10.27 4.54 -14.73
C ILE A 26 10.89 3.62 -13.68
N PHE A 27 10.34 3.62 -12.48
CA PHE A 27 10.78 2.78 -11.37
C PHE A 27 9.69 1.77 -11.01
N LEU A 28 10.10 0.52 -10.77
CA LEU A 28 9.25 -0.55 -10.27
C LEU A 28 9.57 -0.76 -8.79
N ILE A 29 8.84 -0.04 -7.94
CA ILE A 29 9.08 0.02 -6.50
C ILE A 29 8.44 -1.20 -5.85
N HIS A 30 9.28 -2.07 -5.28
CA HIS A 30 8.84 -3.24 -4.53
C HIS A 30 8.46 -2.83 -3.12
N LYS A 31 7.18 -2.98 -2.77
CA LYS A 31 6.69 -2.65 -1.44
C LYS A 31 6.99 -3.78 -0.45
N LYS A 32 7.48 -3.42 0.72
CA LYS A 32 7.74 -4.36 1.82
C LYS A 32 6.43 -4.90 2.39
N GLU A 33 6.44 -6.16 2.81
CA GLU A 33 5.30 -6.75 3.51
C GLU A 33 5.04 -6.03 4.83
N ILE A 34 3.76 -5.85 5.16
CA ILE A 34 3.31 -5.21 6.40
C ILE A 34 3.16 -6.30 7.48
N SER A 35 3.90 -6.14 8.58
CA SER A 35 3.77 -7.02 9.74
C SER A 35 2.52 -6.65 10.54
N TRP A 36 1.44 -7.42 10.35
CA TRP A 36 0.19 -7.26 11.07
C TRP A 36 0.15 -8.10 12.35
N THR A 37 -0.38 -7.50 13.42
CA THR A 37 -0.79 -8.22 14.63
C THR A 37 -2.28 -8.51 14.54
N LEU A 38 -2.63 -9.77 14.31
CA LEU A 38 -4.02 -10.22 14.28
C LEU A 38 -4.58 -10.28 15.70
N THR A 39 -5.83 -9.86 15.86
CA THR A 39 -6.55 -9.91 17.13
C THR A 39 -7.83 -10.73 16.97
N ARG A 40 -8.45 -11.12 18.09
CA ARG A 40 -9.69 -11.92 18.10
C ARG A 40 -10.97 -11.08 17.99
N ASP A 41 -10.83 -9.76 17.89
CA ASP A 41 -11.98 -8.88 17.81
C ASP A 41 -12.64 -8.99 16.44
N THR A 42 -13.96 -9.06 16.45
CA THR A 42 -14.78 -9.20 15.25
C THR A 42 -15.76 -8.03 15.11
N LEU A 43 -15.99 -7.58 13.89
CA LEU A 43 -16.95 -6.53 13.55
C LEU A 43 -17.69 -6.95 12.28
N LYS A 44 -19.01 -6.74 12.23
CA LYS A 44 -19.78 -6.99 11.02
C LYS A 44 -19.85 -5.70 10.19
N ILE A 45 -19.34 -5.74 8.96
CA ILE A 45 -19.38 -4.61 8.01
C ILE A 45 -20.23 -5.04 6.81
N GLY A 46 -21.45 -4.51 6.74
CA GLY A 46 -22.46 -4.97 5.79
C GLY A 46 -22.85 -6.42 6.07
N ILE A 47 -22.56 -7.31 5.11
CA ILE A 47 -22.84 -8.74 5.23
C ILE A 47 -21.63 -9.56 5.72
N TYR A 48 -20.43 -8.98 5.71
CA TYR A 48 -19.18 -9.70 5.95
C TYR A 48 -18.77 -9.67 7.42
N LEU A 49 -18.25 -10.79 7.91
CA LEU A 49 -17.59 -10.86 9.21
C LEU A 49 -16.12 -10.43 9.09
N CYS A 50 -15.78 -9.32 9.71
CA CYS A 50 -14.43 -8.78 9.69
C CYS A 50 -13.69 -9.05 11.00
N TYR A 51 -12.39 -9.25 10.90
CA TYR A 51 -11.48 -9.42 12.04
C TYR A 51 -10.55 -8.21 12.14
N LYS A 52 -10.19 -7.84 13.35
CA LYS A 52 -9.29 -6.71 13.59
C LYS A 52 -7.83 -7.14 13.50
N ALA A 53 -7.05 -6.36 12.76
CA ALA A 53 -5.60 -6.40 12.74
C ALA A 53 -5.04 -5.00 13.04
N THR A 54 -3.88 -4.95 13.68
CA THR A 54 -3.20 -3.69 13.96
C THR A 54 -1.76 -3.75 13.54
N THR A 55 -1.21 -2.64 13.08
CA THR A 55 0.23 -2.49 12.83
C THR A 55 0.71 -1.12 13.29
N ILE A 56 2.02 -0.95 13.40
CA ILE A 56 2.65 0.32 13.77
C ILE A 56 3.51 0.77 12.59
N ARG A 57 3.18 1.92 12.03
CA ARG A 57 3.98 2.60 11.02
C ARG A 57 4.88 3.62 11.68
N THR A 58 6.19 3.50 11.48
CA THR A 58 7.16 4.48 11.95
C THR A 58 7.43 5.49 10.85
N ILE A 59 7.35 6.78 11.16
CA ILE A 59 7.70 7.88 10.26
C ILE A 59 8.79 8.69 10.94
N GLU A 60 9.87 8.95 10.21
CA GLU A 60 10.99 9.77 10.67
C GLU A 60 10.97 11.11 9.92
N ASN A 61 10.82 12.20 10.68
CA ASN A 61 10.87 13.56 10.16
C ASN A 61 11.97 14.35 10.88
N SER A 62 12.20 15.60 10.47
CA SER A 62 13.13 16.52 11.14
C SER A 62 12.82 16.76 12.62
N GLU A 63 11.58 16.51 13.05
CA GLU A 63 11.11 16.66 14.43
C GLU A 63 11.26 15.37 15.27
N GLY A 64 11.65 14.25 14.65
CA GLY A 64 11.89 12.97 15.32
C GLY A 64 11.10 11.79 14.73
N THR A 65 11.10 10.68 15.48
CA THR A 65 10.45 9.43 15.12
C THR A 65 9.03 9.35 15.68
N HIS A 66 8.03 9.35 14.81
CA HIS A 66 6.62 9.22 15.17
C HIS A 66 6.11 7.80 14.86
N LYS A 67 5.47 7.17 15.85
CA LYS A 67 4.82 5.86 15.69
C LYS A 67 3.32 6.07 15.49
N LEU A 68 2.83 5.78 14.30
CA LEU A 68 1.42 5.82 13.97
C LEU A 68 0.82 4.43 14.07
N LYS A 69 -0.23 4.29 14.88
CA LYS A 69 -1.00 3.05 14.94
C LYS A 69 -1.97 3.01 13.77
N VAL A 70 -2.00 1.88 13.10
CA VAL A 70 -2.94 1.58 12.01
C VAL A 70 -3.81 0.41 12.44
N THR A 71 -5.12 0.55 12.28
CA THR A 71 -6.09 -0.50 12.58
C THR A 71 -6.83 -0.87 11.29
N ALA A 72 -6.87 -2.15 10.96
CA ALA A 72 -7.59 -2.65 9.79
C ALA A 72 -8.62 -3.70 10.22
N TRP A 73 -9.78 -3.68 9.58
CA TRP A 73 -10.81 -4.71 9.67
C TRP A 73 -10.90 -5.42 8.33
N TYR A 74 -10.54 -6.71 8.31
CA TYR A 74 -10.46 -7.51 7.09
C TYR A 74 -11.47 -8.64 7.09
N ALA A 75 -12.03 -8.95 5.92
CA ALA A 75 -13.01 -10.02 5.71
C ALA A 75 -12.35 -11.23 5.02
N PRO A 76 -12.14 -12.37 5.72
CA PRO A 76 -11.52 -13.56 5.14
C PRO A 76 -12.35 -14.23 4.04
N GLU A 77 -13.66 -14.06 4.10
CA GLU A 77 -14.62 -14.53 3.09
C GLU A 77 -14.25 -14.06 1.68
N ILE A 78 -13.70 -12.84 1.57
CA ILE A 78 -13.12 -12.31 0.34
C ILE A 78 -11.62 -12.54 0.42
N SER A 79 -11.14 -13.68 -0.08
CA SER A 79 -9.73 -14.09 -0.03
C SER A 79 -8.81 -13.30 -0.97
N LEU A 80 -8.89 -11.97 -0.90
CA LEU A 80 -8.07 -10.99 -1.60
C LEU A 80 -7.25 -10.24 -0.56
N PRO A 81 -5.94 -10.47 -0.44
CA PRO A 81 -5.08 -9.86 0.57
C PRO A 81 -4.73 -8.39 0.24
N TYR A 82 -5.75 -7.58 -0.01
CA TYR A 82 -5.66 -6.21 -0.50
C TYR A 82 -6.43 -5.24 0.39
N GLY A 83 -6.15 -3.96 0.26
CA GLY A 83 -6.83 -2.92 1.00
C GLY A 83 -6.48 -1.50 0.55
N PRO A 84 -7.16 -0.50 1.12
CA PRO A 84 -6.98 0.91 0.77
C PRO A 84 -5.62 1.45 1.22
N ASP A 85 -5.20 2.56 0.59
CA ASP A 85 -3.97 3.30 0.93
C ASP A 85 -2.68 2.46 0.91
N GLY A 86 -2.69 1.36 0.15
CA GLY A 86 -1.56 0.44 0.05
C GLY A 86 -1.36 -0.44 1.28
N TYR A 87 -2.33 -0.51 2.18
CA TYR A 87 -2.37 -1.50 3.25
C TYR A 87 -2.98 -2.80 2.72
N GLY A 88 -2.25 -3.90 2.83
CA GLY A 88 -2.66 -5.21 2.36
C GLY A 88 -1.89 -6.32 3.08
N GLY A 89 -1.97 -7.56 2.58
CA GLY A 89 -1.25 -8.70 3.17
C GLY A 89 -1.98 -9.42 4.31
N LEU A 90 -3.21 -9.00 4.64
CA LEU A 90 -4.09 -9.75 5.54
C LEU A 90 -4.76 -10.91 4.80
N PRO A 91 -5.19 -11.99 5.49
CA PRO A 91 -5.83 -13.14 4.86
C PRO A 91 -7.29 -12.85 4.46
N GLY A 92 -7.54 -11.68 3.86
CA GLY A 92 -8.84 -11.18 3.44
C GLY A 92 -8.79 -9.72 2.99
N LEU A 93 -9.87 -9.25 2.37
CA LEU A 93 -9.99 -7.88 1.90
C LEU A 93 -10.20 -6.93 3.08
N ILE A 94 -9.43 -5.85 3.15
CA ILE A 94 -9.62 -4.80 4.17
C ILE A 94 -10.86 -3.98 3.79
N LEU A 95 -11.89 -4.04 4.64
CA LEU A 95 -13.14 -3.32 4.45
C LEU A 95 -13.16 -2.00 5.21
N GLN A 96 -12.36 -1.88 6.27
CA GLN A 96 -12.24 -0.64 7.02
C GLN A 96 -10.79 -0.48 7.50
N LEU A 97 -10.25 0.73 7.33
CA LEU A 97 -8.90 1.09 7.70
C LEU A 97 -8.94 2.40 8.46
N GLU A 98 -8.35 2.42 9.64
CA GLU A 98 -8.10 3.62 10.42
C GLU A 98 -6.60 3.90 10.44
N ASN A 99 -6.21 5.05 9.92
CA ASN A 99 -4.83 5.49 9.85
C ASN A 99 -4.75 6.98 10.20
N ASN A 100 -4.02 7.32 11.27
CA ASN A 100 -3.76 8.70 11.67
C ASN A 100 -5.03 9.58 11.80
N GLY A 101 -6.09 9.04 12.41
CA GLY A 101 -7.39 9.72 12.57
C GLY A 101 -8.26 9.75 11.31
N THR A 102 -7.78 9.25 10.18
CA THR A 102 -8.59 9.05 8.97
C THR A 102 -9.19 7.66 8.98
N LEU A 103 -10.52 7.58 8.82
CA LEU A 103 -11.25 6.32 8.73
C LEU A 103 -11.77 6.10 7.31
N THR A 104 -11.21 5.11 6.63
CA THR A 104 -11.63 4.66 5.31
C THR A 104 -12.53 3.43 5.46
N ILE A 105 -13.72 3.46 4.84
CA ILE A 105 -14.71 2.37 4.91
C ILE A 105 -15.17 2.01 3.50
N LEU A 106 -15.21 0.72 3.21
CA LEU A 106 -15.79 0.17 1.98
C LEU A 106 -17.29 0.45 1.93
N LYS A 107 -17.74 1.06 0.83
CA LYS A 107 -19.17 1.35 0.60
C LYS A 107 -19.88 0.31 -0.27
N ARG A 108 -19.20 -0.25 -1.27
CA ARG A 108 -19.79 -1.18 -2.25
C ARG A 108 -18.71 -2.09 -2.84
N ILE A 109 -19.09 -3.33 -3.15
CA ILE A 109 -18.30 -4.26 -3.96
C ILE A 109 -19.13 -4.61 -5.20
N GLU A 110 -18.49 -4.61 -6.36
CA GLU A 110 -19.05 -5.07 -7.62
C GLU A 110 -18.14 -6.19 -8.15
N PHE A 111 -18.71 -7.36 -8.44
CA PHE A 111 -17.99 -8.48 -9.00
C PHE A 111 -18.11 -8.42 -10.52
N LEU A 112 -16.98 -8.41 -11.22
CA LEU A 112 -16.90 -8.39 -12.68
C LEU A 112 -16.42 -9.76 -13.19
N ASP A 113 -16.91 -10.17 -14.36
CA ASP A 113 -16.52 -11.43 -14.98
C ASP A 113 -15.09 -11.37 -15.53
N ALA A 114 -14.32 -12.44 -15.25
CA ALA A 114 -12.87 -12.52 -15.47
C ALA A 114 -12.44 -12.42 -16.95
N GLU A 115 -13.36 -12.63 -17.90
CA GLU A 115 -13.05 -12.64 -19.34
C GLU A 115 -12.66 -11.26 -19.91
N THR A 116 -12.88 -10.17 -19.15
CA THR A 116 -12.72 -8.81 -19.67
C THR A 116 -11.38 -8.13 -19.38
N ILE A 117 -10.52 -8.67 -18.50
CA ILE A 117 -9.33 -7.94 -18.05
C ILE A 117 -8.04 -8.78 -18.18
N LYS A 118 -7.28 -8.56 -19.25
CA LYS A 118 -5.89 -9.03 -19.37
C LYS A 118 -4.96 -8.08 -18.61
N ILE A 119 -4.65 -8.39 -17.35
CA ILE A 119 -3.66 -7.64 -16.57
C ILE A 119 -2.27 -8.25 -16.83
N SER A 120 -1.44 -7.54 -17.60
CA SER A 120 -0.02 -7.89 -17.74
C SER A 120 0.82 -7.12 -16.71
N PRO A 121 1.76 -7.77 -16.00
CA PRO A 121 2.66 -7.06 -15.09
C PRO A 121 3.53 -6.07 -15.86
N PRO A 122 3.87 -4.91 -15.26
CA PRO A 122 4.77 -3.95 -15.89
C PRO A 122 6.17 -4.54 -15.95
N THR A 123 6.72 -4.68 -17.16
CA THR A 123 8.09 -5.18 -17.40
C THR A 123 9.09 -4.06 -17.68
N LYS A 124 8.62 -2.83 -17.88
CA LYS A 124 9.45 -1.66 -18.17
C LYS A 124 9.65 -0.82 -16.92
N GLY A 125 10.91 -0.72 -16.49
CA GLY A 125 11.35 0.12 -15.38
C GLY A 125 12.45 -0.56 -14.57
N GLU A 126 13.19 0.23 -13.79
CA GLU A 126 14.24 -0.30 -12.91
C GLU A 126 13.60 -0.85 -11.62
N PRO A 127 13.83 -2.12 -11.26
CA PRO A 127 13.34 -2.69 -10.01
C PRO A 127 14.15 -2.11 -8.85
N ILE A 128 13.47 -1.40 -7.95
CA ILE A 128 14.08 -0.78 -6.77
C ILE A 128 13.20 -1.00 -5.54
N THR A 129 13.74 -0.83 -4.34
CA THR A 129 12.95 -0.83 -3.09
C THR A 129 12.38 0.56 -2.77
N GLU A 130 11.42 0.61 -1.85
CA GLU A 130 10.87 1.87 -1.35
C GLU A 130 11.95 2.75 -0.69
N GLU A 131 12.89 2.14 0.04
CA GLU A 131 14.02 2.84 0.65
C GLU A 131 14.98 3.42 -0.40
N GLU A 132 15.28 2.65 -1.45
CA GLU A 132 16.12 3.11 -2.57
C GLU A 132 15.47 4.26 -3.32
N PHE A 133 14.16 4.17 -3.58
CA PHE A 133 13.41 5.25 -4.21
C PHE A 133 13.45 6.53 -3.38
N ASN A 134 13.18 6.43 -2.08
CA ASN A 134 13.24 7.56 -1.16
C ASN A 134 14.65 8.19 -1.13
N ALA A 135 15.71 7.37 -1.18
CA ALA A 135 17.09 7.86 -1.27
C ALA A 135 17.39 8.59 -2.59
N ILE A 136 16.90 8.09 -3.73
CA ILE A 136 17.04 8.74 -5.05
C ILE A 136 16.33 10.09 -5.06
N VAL A 137 15.11 10.14 -4.53
CA VAL A 137 14.32 11.36 -4.42
C VAL A 137 15.04 12.38 -3.57
N SER A 138 15.47 12.01 -2.35
CA SER A 138 16.21 12.90 -1.44
C SER A 138 17.50 13.44 -2.06
N LYS A 139 18.34 12.59 -2.66
CA LYS A 139 19.58 13.01 -3.33
C LYS A 139 19.32 13.99 -4.48
N ARG A 140 18.28 13.76 -5.28
CA ARG A 140 17.91 14.67 -6.40
C ARG A 140 17.38 16.01 -5.90
N PHE A 141 16.64 16.04 -4.80
CA PHE A 141 16.20 17.30 -4.17
C PHE A 141 17.39 18.10 -3.61
N GLU A 142 18.36 17.45 -2.96
CA GLU A 142 19.58 18.11 -2.46
C GLU A 142 20.44 18.68 -3.60
N ASN A 143 20.64 17.91 -4.67
CA ASN A 143 21.41 18.38 -5.83
C ASN A 143 20.80 19.61 -6.50
N ARG A 144 19.46 19.72 -6.57
CA ARG A 144 18.80 20.93 -7.08
C ARG A 144 18.97 22.15 -6.18
N LYS A 145 19.14 21.94 -4.87
CA LYS A 145 19.34 23.01 -3.89
C LYS A 145 20.78 23.55 -3.94
N ASN A 146 21.75 22.66 -4.16
CA ASN A 146 23.17 23.03 -4.26
C ASN A 146 23.54 23.66 -5.61
N ASN A 147 22.82 23.34 -6.69
CA ASN A 147 23.09 23.91 -8.02
C ASN A 147 22.43 25.30 -8.25
N LYS A 148 21.93 25.93 -7.17
CA LYS A 148 21.33 27.28 -7.16
C LYS A 148 22.14 28.30 -6.35
N ASN A 149 23.29 27.91 -5.81
CA ASN A 149 24.32 28.82 -5.27
C ASN A 149 25.49 28.90 -6.26
#